data_AF-A0AAV5ZVS0-F1
#
_entry.id   AF-A0AAV5ZVS0-F1
#
_cell.length_a   1.000
_cell.length_b   1.000
_cell.length_c   1.000
_cell.angle_alpha   90.00
_cell.angle_beta   90.00
_cell.angle_gamma   90.00
#
_symmetry.space_group_name_H-M   'P 1'
#
loop_
_entity.id
_entity.type
_entity.pdbx_description
1 polymer ?
#
loop_
_entity_poly.entity_id
_entity_poly.type
_entity_poly.pdbx_seq_one_letter_code
_entity_poly.pdbx_strand_id
1 'polypeptide(L)'
;MPLRRPLRPRCFPTLMFAVLGLHLVGCASLPGTPVQEYVWAMGHNCEHVNSSWQLDRVDAQGRLWIKGVSATSGADFQQCMQEQYRRYPYKEWLAANQTQSKQPEPARPSITSGPAAPSAAPVTWAVPVWSPGDEWQYRWESPQGKGTFVWAVDREELVDGTPFYVVRSGTAREIYYRKSDLALYMDKVNGQVETRHTPPSVYFPWPPTAGARVDVSYTRERPRDRQTEEISLGCESGPLESVTVPAGTFDAVKITCHNRRTNTMSFEMWLSPAVKHMVRERSYFSYGVRERELIGLKLR
;
A
#
# COMPACT_ATOMS: atom_id res chain seq x y z
N MET A 1 -6.75 -96.70 -14.38
CA MET A 1 -7.86 -95.95 -15.03
C MET A 1 -7.65 -94.45 -14.78
N PRO A 2 -8.15 -93.58 -15.67
CA PRO A 2 -7.50 -92.37 -16.19
C PRO A 2 -7.86 -91.12 -15.34
N LEU A 3 -7.20 -89.96 -15.43
CA LEU A 3 -7.42 -88.83 -16.37
C LEU A 3 -6.58 -87.65 -15.85
N ARG A 4 -5.76 -86.95 -16.65
CA ARG A 4 -6.11 -85.69 -17.38
C ARG A 4 -6.73 -84.62 -16.45
N ARG A 5 -6.34 -83.35 -16.39
CA ARG A 5 -5.58 -82.43 -17.27
C ARG A 5 -5.35 -81.09 -16.50
N PRO A 6 -4.46 -80.20 -16.99
CA PRO A 6 -4.18 -78.86 -16.45
C PRO A 6 -4.91 -77.72 -17.22
N LEU A 7 -5.05 -76.54 -16.60
CA LEU A 7 -5.42 -75.24 -17.22
C LEU A 7 -4.77 -74.12 -16.38
N ARG A 8 -3.68 -73.47 -16.81
CA ARG A 8 -3.47 -72.37 -17.79
C ARG A 8 -3.33 -70.98 -17.12
N PRO A 9 -2.37 -70.14 -17.56
CA PRO A 9 -2.06 -68.81 -17.00
C PRO A 9 -2.76 -67.67 -17.78
N ARG A 10 -2.82 -66.46 -17.20
CA ARG A 10 -3.10 -65.20 -17.92
C ARG A 10 -2.26 -64.03 -17.38
N CYS A 11 -1.78 -63.22 -18.32
CA CYS A 11 -0.88 -62.07 -18.24
C CYS A 11 -1.56 -60.74 -17.80
N PHE A 12 -0.78 -59.85 -17.14
CA PHE A 12 -0.58 -58.36 -17.25
C PHE A 12 -1.72 -57.39 -17.67
N PRO A 13 -1.61 -56.03 -17.57
CA PRO A 13 -0.82 -55.08 -16.72
C PRO A 13 -1.60 -53.78 -16.25
N THR A 14 -0.90 -52.86 -15.56
CA THR A 14 -1.01 -51.36 -15.61
C THR A 14 -1.84 -50.53 -14.57
N LEU A 15 -1.19 -49.44 -14.14
CA LEU A 15 -1.50 -48.28 -13.26
C LEU A 15 -2.91 -47.65 -13.31
N MET A 16 -3.34 -47.05 -12.17
CA MET A 16 -3.68 -45.60 -12.06
C MET A 16 -3.98 -45.20 -10.60
N PHE A 17 -3.26 -44.20 -10.07
CA PHE A 17 -3.61 -43.48 -8.83
C PHE A 17 -4.56 -42.32 -9.18
N ALA A 18 -5.72 -42.26 -8.53
CA ALA A 18 -6.65 -41.14 -8.61
C ALA A 18 -6.58 -40.31 -7.31
N VAL A 19 -6.21 -39.03 -7.43
CA VAL A 19 -6.26 -38.03 -6.35
C VAL A 19 -7.52 -37.19 -6.52
N LEU A 20 -8.35 -37.18 -5.49
CA LEU A 20 -9.61 -36.46 -5.40
C LEU A 20 -9.34 -34.99 -5.02
N GLY A 21 -9.71 -34.04 -5.88
CA GLY A 21 -9.63 -32.59 -5.62
C GLY A 21 -10.96 -32.03 -5.12
N LEU A 22 -10.91 -31.14 -4.12
CA LEU A 22 -12.07 -30.44 -3.57
C LEU A 22 -11.83 -28.91 -3.51
N HIS A 23 -12.62 -28.21 -4.32
CA HIS A 23 -13.11 -26.81 -4.31
C HIS A 23 -12.25 -25.63 -3.83
N LEU A 24 -11.95 -24.72 -4.76
CA LEU A 24 -11.71 -23.29 -4.48
C LEU A 24 -12.87 -22.46 -5.05
N VAL A 25 -13.44 -21.62 -4.18
CA VAL A 25 -14.49 -20.63 -4.43
C VAL A 25 -13.87 -19.38 -5.05
N GLY A 26 -14.44 -18.88 -6.15
CA GLY A 26 -14.02 -17.62 -6.78
C GLY A 26 -14.62 -16.40 -6.08
N CYS A 27 -13.79 -15.41 -5.76
CA CYS A 27 -14.25 -14.09 -5.28
C CYS A 27 -14.72 -13.23 -6.46
N ALA A 28 -16.00 -12.87 -6.47
CA ALA A 28 -16.53 -11.77 -7.28
C ALA A 28 -16.15 -10.43 -6.62
N SER A 29 -15.72 -9.46 -7.43
CA SER A 29 -15.53 -8.06 -6.99
C SER A 29 -16.86 -7.53 -6.45
N LEU A 30 -16.90 -7.18 -5.16
CA LEU A 30 -18.12 -6.69 -4.52
C LEU A 30 -18.54 -5.35 -5.16
N PRO A 31 -19.80 -5.18 -5.59
CA PRO A 31 -20.33 -3.88 -6.02
C PRO A 31 -20.23 -2.86 -4.88
N GLY A 32 -20.14 -1.57 -5.24
CA GLY A 32 -20.05 -0.47 -4.28
C GLY A 32 -21.21 -0.48 -3.27
N THR A 33 -20.99 0.08 -2.08
CA THR A 33 -22.05 0.10 -1.07
C THR A 33 -23.15 1.09 -1.48
N PRO A 34 -24.43 0.89 -1.09
CA PRO A 34 -25.49 1.84 -1.44
C PRO A 34 -25.24 3.27 -0.94
N VAL A 35 -24.52 3.43 0.17
CA VAL A 35 -24.10 4.74 0.68
C VAL A 35 -23.00 5.36 -0.19
N GLN A 36 -22.09 4.56 -0.73
CA GLN A 36 -21.07 5.02 -1.67
C GLN A 36 -21.72 5.49 -2.98
N GLU A 37 -22.66 4.74 -3.53
CA GLU A 37 -23.42 5.12 -4.74
C GLU A 37 -24.24 6.38 -4.53
N TYR A 38 -24.90 6.49 -3.37
CA TYR A 38 -25.65 7.69 -3.00
C TYR A 38 -24.76 8.93 -2.99
N VAL A 39 -23.61 8.87 -2.30
CA VAL A 39 -22.71 10.01 -2.20
C VAL A 39 -22.05 10.34 -3.55
N TRP A 40 -21.77 9.33 -4.38
CA TRP A 40 -21.36 9.54 -5.78
C TRP A 40 -22.40 10.31 -6.57
N ALA A 41 -23.67 9.88 -6.51
CA ALA A 41 -24.77 10.53 -7.23
C ALA A 41 -24.95 11.98 -6.79
N MET A 42 -24.87 12.26 -5.49
CA MET A 42 -24.99 13.62 -4.96
C MET A 42 -23.79 14.49 -5.36
N GLY A 43 -22.57 13.96 -5.32
CA GLY A 43 -21.37 14.74 -5.62
C GLY A 43 -21.16 15.04 -7.10
N HIS A 44 -21.56 14.15 -8.03
CA HIS A 44 -21.59 14.49 -9.45
C HIS A 44 -22.56 15.62 -9.77
N ASN A 45 -23.69 15.72 -9.05
CA ASN A 45 -24.57 16.89 -9.16
C ASN A 45 -23.92 18.18 -8.66
N CYS A 46 -22.77 18.15 -7.98
CA CYS A 46 -22.09 19.35 -7.48
C CYS A 46 -20.87 19.78 -8.30
N GLU A 47 -20.43 18.98 -9.27
CA GLU A 47 -19.28 19.30 -10.12
C GLU A 47 -19.53 20.50 -11.05
N HIS A 48 -20.81 20.86 -11.30
CA HIS A 48 -21.16 22.01 -12.12
C HIS A 48 -21.18 23.34 -11.35
N VAL A 49 -21.17 23.31 -10.02
CA VAL A 49 -21.22 24.53 -9.18
C VAL A 49 -19.92 25.31 -9.29
N ASN A 50 -18.81 24.61 -9.52
CA ASN A 50 -17.53 25.20 -9.87
C ASN A 50 -16.71 24.20 -10.68
N SER A 51 -16.41 24.54 -11.94
CA SER A 51 -15.65 23.68 -12.87
C SER A 51 -14.23 23.35 -12.38
N SER A 52 -13.76 24.04 -11.35
CA SER A 52 -12.49 23.78 -10.67
C SER A 52 -12.53 22.61 -9.70
N TRP A 53 -13.71 22.09 -9.36
CA TRP A 53 -13.88 21.03 -8.36
C TRP A 53 -14.57 19.81 -8.95
N GLN A 54 -13.92 18.65 -8.81
CA GLN A 54 -14.43 17.37 -9.27
C GLN A 54 -14.44 16.35 -8.14
N LEU A 55 -15.45 15.48 -8.13
CA LEU A 55 -15.47 14.35 -7.22
C LEU A 55 -14.40 13.35 -7.66
N ASP A 56 -13.43 13.11 -6.78
CA ASP A 56 -12.30 12.22 -7.05
C ASP A 56 -12.63 10.79 -6.63
N ARG A 57 -13.13 10.63 -5.40
CA ARG A 57 -13.55 9.32 -4.89
C ARG A 57 -14.58 9.43 -3.79
N VAL A 58 -15.30 8.33 -3.58
CA VAL A 58 -16.13 8.07 -2.41
C VAL A 58 -15.78 6.68 -1.89
N ASP A 59 -15.60 6.52 -0.57
CA ASP A 59 -15.36 5.20 0.03
C ASP A 59 -16.65 4.45 0.37
N ALA A 60 -16.51 3.22 0.84
CA ALA A 60 -17.63 2.36 1.22
C ALA A 60 -18.50 2.93 2.37
N GLN A 61 -18.02 3.93 3.11
CA GLN A 61 -18.75 4.61 4.18
C GLN A 61 -19.39 5.92 3.72
N GLY A 62 -19.25 6.31 2.44
CA GLY A 62 -19.79 7.56 1.92
C GLY A 62 -18.93 8.78 2.24
N ARG A 63 -17.66 8.61 2.66
CA ARG A 63 -16.74 9.76 2.75
C ARG A 63 -16.32 10.12 1.34
N LEU A 64 -16.34 11.40 1.01
CA LEU A 64 -16.02 11.91 -0.32
C LEU A 64 -14.72 12.71 -0.32
N TRP A 65 -14.03 12.66 -1.44
CA TRP A 65 -12.84 13.44 -1.72
C TRP A 65 -13.06 14.20 -3.03
N ILE A 66 -12.73 15.48 -3.01
CA ILE A 66 -12.77 16.36 -4.18
C ILE A 66 -11.37 16.83 -4.54
N LYS A 67 -11.12 17.03 -5.83
CA LYS A 67 -9.89 17.61 -6.37
C LYS A 67 -10.19 18.98 -6.97
N GLY A 68 -9.30 19.96 -6.78
CA GLY A 68 -9.44 21.29 -7.37
C GLY A 68 -8.21 22.18 -7.25
N VAL A 69 -8.23 23.33 -7.95
CA VAL A 69 -7.05 24.18 -8.21
C VAL A 69 -6.56 25.04 -7.02
N SER A 70 -7.28 25.08 -5.89
CA SER A 70 -6.75 25.73 -4.67
C SER A 70 -7.27 25.09 -3.38
N ALA A 71 -6.41 25.00 -2.35
CA ALA A 71 -6.75 24.39 -1.06
C ALA A 71 -7.79 25.18 -0.23
N THR A 72 -8.13 26.40 -0.65
CA THR A 72 -8.90 27.38 0.14
C THR A 72 -10.33 27.62 -0.34
N SER A 73 -10.83 26.92 -1.38
CA SER A 73 -12.11 27.28 -2.04
C SER A 73 -13.13 26.14 -2.20
N GLY A 74 -13.05 25.05 -1.42
CA GLY A 74 -14.01 23.94 -1.50
C GLY A 74 -15.40 24.20 -0.89
N ALA A 75 -15.64 25.42 -0.37
CA ALA A 75 -16.85 25.77 0.37
C ALA A 75 -18.13 25.66 -0.49
N ASP A 76 -18.08 26.08 -1.76
CA ASP A 76 -19.25 26.02 -2.65
C ASP A 76 -19.65 24.57 -2.98
N PHE A 77 -18.66 23.69 -3.18
CA PHE A 77 -18.91 22.26 -3.38
C PHE A 77 -19.50 21.64 -2.10
N GLN A 78 -18.96 21.97 -0.93
CA GLN A 78 -19.49 21.49 0.35
C GLN A 78 -20.92 21.99 0.61
N GLN A 79 -21.22 23.25 0.28
CA GLN A 79 -22.57 23.80 0.38
C GLN A 79 -23.53 23.07 -0.56
N CYS A 80 -23.15 22.86 -1.82
CA CYS A 80 -23.95 22.09 -2.77
C CYS A 80 -24.22 20.68 -2.24
N MET A 81 -23.21 19.98 -1.71
CA MET A 81 -23.39 18.64 -1.14
C MET A 81 -24.43 18.64 0.00
N GLN A 82 -24.38 19.64 0.88
CA GLN A 82 -25.37 19.79 1.96
C GLN A 82 -26.78 20.02 1.41
N GLU A 83 -26.93 20.82 0.35
CA GLU A 83 -28.21 21.05 -0.31
C GLU A 83 -28.75 19.79 -1.00
N GLN A 84 -27.89 19.03 -1.70
CA GLN A 84 -28.24 17.75 -2.30
C GLN A 84 -28.73 16.76 -1.25
N TYR A 85 -28.05 16.63 -0.10
CA TYR A 85 -28.48 15.75 0.99
C TYR A 85 -29.81 16.17 1.63
N ARG A 86 -30.11 17.47 1.68
CA ARG A 86 -31.40 17.97 2.17
C ARG A 86 -32.53 17.73 1.17
N ARG A 87 -32.24 17.86 -0.12
CA ARG A 87 -33.21 17.70 -1.21
C ARG A 87 -33.52 16.25 -1.53
N TYR A 88 -32.54 15.36 -1.37
CA TYR A 88 -32.67 13.94 -1.65
C TYR A 88 -32.22 13.12 -0.44
N PRO A 89 -33.00 13.07 0.66
CA PRO A 89 -32.62 12.30 1.83
C PRO A 89 -32.32 10.84 1.49
N TYR A 90 -31.23 10.29 2.04
CA TYR A 90 -30.72 8.95 1.71
C TYR A 90 -31.79 7.85 1.67
N LYS A 91 -32.70 7.83 2.65
CA LYS A 91 -33.78 6.82 2.73
C LYS A 91 -34.74 6.88 1.55
N GLU A 92 -35.06 8.09 1.08
CA GLU A 92 -35.97 8.32 -0.05
C GLU A 92 -35.28 8.00 -1.38
N TRP A 93 -34.02 8.41 -1.53
CA TRP A 93 -33.19 8.06 -2.69
C TRP A 93 -33.01 6.54 -2.84
N LEU A 94 -32.79 5.84 -1.72
CA LEU A 94 -32.65 4.37 -1.71
C LEU A 94 -33.96 3.69 -2.14
N ALA A 95 -35.12 4.15 -1.65
CA ALA A 95 -36.42 3.62 -2.04
C ALA A 95 -36.71 3.83 -3.55
N ALA A 96 -36.33 5.00 -4.10
CA ALA A 96 -36.47 5.29 -5.52
C ALA A 96 -35.58 4.39 -6.40
N ASN A 97 -34.31 4.20 -6.04
CA ASN A 97 -33.35 3.44 -6.84
C ASN A 97 -33.43 1.90 -6.67
N GLN A 98 -33.95 1.41 -5.54
CA GLN A 98 -34.31 0.00 -5.39
C GLN A 98 -35.48 -0.41 -6.30
N THR A 99 -36.31 0.55 -6.71
CA THR A 99 -37.41 0.30 -7.66
C THR A 99 -36.88 0.17 -9.10
N GLN A 100 -35.76 0.83 -9.42
CA GLN A 100 -35.15 0.83 -10.76
C GLN A 100 -34.24 -0.39 -11.04
N SER A 101 -33.69 -1.00 -9.99
CA SER A 101 -32.86 -2.23 -10.05
C SER A 101 -33.66 -3.53 -10.17
N LYS A 102 -35.00 -3.47 -10.25
CA LYS A 102 -35.90 -4.61 -10.43
C LYS A 102 -36.33 -4.88 -11.88
N GLN A 103 -35.68 -4.26 -12.87
CA GLN A 103 -35.97 -4.52 -14.28
C GLN A 103 -35.08 -5.67 -14.81
N PRO A 104 -35.62 -6.75 -15.40
CA PRO A 104 -34.81 -7.89 -15.85
C PRO A 104 -33.94 -7.48 -17.04
N GLU A 105 -32.63 -7.75 -16.94
CA GLU A 105 -31.66 -7.49 -18.00
C GLU A 105 -31.82 -8.47 -19.16
N PRO A 106 -31.87 -8.02 -20.43
CA PRO A 106 -31.97 -8.91 -21.59
C PRO A 106 -30.61 -9.59 -21.87
N ALA A 107 -30.66 -10.90 -22.08
CA ALA A 107 -29.48 -11.73 -22.37
C ALA A 107 -28.64 -11.19 -23.55
N ARG A 108 -27.35 -10.98 -23.32
CA ARG A 108 -26.33 -10.75 -24.36
C ARG A 108 -25.28 -11.88 -24.40
N PRO A 109 -24.68 -12.13 -25.58
CA PRO A 109 -24.12 -13.42 -25.92
C PRO A 109 -22.68 -13.62 -25.42
N SER A 110 -22.36 -14.88 -25.16
CA SER A 110 -21.05 -15.37 -24.74
C SER A 110 -19.97 -14.99 -25.75
N ILE A 111 -18.98 -14.20 -25.30
CA ILE A 111 -17.75 -13.95 -26.04
C ILE A 111 -16.76 -15.05 -25.67
N THR A 112 -16.28 -15.77 -26.69
CA THR A 112 -15.26 -16.81 -26.64
C THR A 112 -14.03 -16.33 -25.87
N SER A 113 -13.55 -17.16 -24.94
CA SER A 113 -12.37 -16.94 -24.11
C SER A 113 -11.10 -16.66 -24.92
N GLY A 114 -10.55 -15.45 -24.76
CA GLY A 114 -9.17 -15.13 -25.13
C GLY A 114 -8.17 -15.85 -24.22
N PRO A 115 -6.89 -15.96 -24.65
CA PRO A 115 -5.89 -16.78 -23.96
C PRO A 115 -5.60 -16.26 -22.55
N ALA A 116 -5.32 -17.21 -21.65
CA ALA A 116 -5.05 -17.00 -20.23
C ALA A 116 -4.06 -15.86 -19.98
N ALA A 117 -4.39 -14.98 -19.03
CA ALA A 117 -3.46 -14.00 -18.49
C ALA A 117 -2.19 -14.72 -18.00
N PRO A 118 -0.99 -14.20 -18.29
CA PRO A 118 0.24 -14.82 -17.83
C PRO A 118 0.24 -14.87 -16.30
N SER A 119 0.56 -16.04 -15.76
CA SER A 119 0.91 -16.22 -14.35
C SER A 119 1.86 -15.10 -13.93
N ALA A 120 1.46 -14.31 -12.93
CA ALA A 120 2.34 -13.29 -12.35
C ALA A 120 3.67 -13.96 -11.99
N ALA A 121 4.76 -13.38 -12.48
CA ALA A 121 6.11 -13.86 -12.18
C ALA A 121 6.32 -13.88 -10.65
N PRO A 122 7.12 -14.83 -10.12
CA PRO A 122 7.43 -14.86 -8.70
C PRO A 122 8.06 -13.53 -8.26
N VAL A 123 7.49 -12.95 -7.21
CA VAL A 123 7.96 -11.71 -6.62
C VAL A 123 9.39 -11.91 -6.11
N THR A 124 10.37 -11.25 -6.74
CA THR A 124 11.78 -11.37 -6.35
C THR A 124 12.11 -10.36 -5.26
N TRP A 125 12.53 -10.86 -4.11
CA TRP A 125 12.97 -10.04 -2.98
C TRP A 125 14.49 -10.04 -2.89
N ALA A 126 15.10 -8.94 -3.29
CA ALA A 126 16.50 -8.61 -3.03
C ALA A 126 16.56 -7.23 -2.38
N VAL A 127 17.71 -6.87 -1.79
CA VAL A 127 17.96 -5.48 -1.40
C VAL A 127 17.78 -4.62 -2.66
N PRO A 128 16.84 -3.66 -2.66
CA PRO A 128 16.59 -2.86 -3.84
C PRO A 128 17.82 -2.04 -4.22
N VAL A 129 18.21 -2.11 -5.49
CA VAL A 129 19.19 -1.21 -6.07
C VAL A 129 18.44 0.01 -6.58
N TRP A 130 18.74 1.16 -5.99
CA TRP A 130 18.25 2.46 -6.43
C TRP A 130 19.22 3.09 -7.43
N SER A 131 18.66 3.91 -8.32
CA SER A 131 19.40 4.69 -9.30
C SER A 131 19.15 6.19 -9.08
N PRO A 132 20.15 7.06 -9.28
CA PRO A 132 19.90 8.49 -9.38
C PRO A 132 18.77 8.81 -10.38
N GLY A 133 17.77 9.56 -9.92
CA GLY A 133 16.54 9.87 -10.66
C GLY A 133 15.36 8.91 -10.43
N ASP A 134 15.52 7.87 -9.60
CA ASP A 134 14.37 7.17 -9.02
C ASP A 134 13.61 8.12 -8.09
N GLU A 135 12.28 8.15 -8.22
CA GLU A 135 11.40 9.05 -7.50
C GLU A 135 10.17 8.33 -6.95
N TRP A 136 9.81 8.69 -5.72
CA TRP A 136 8.55 8.29 -5.06
C TRP A 136 7.82 9.54 -4.60
N GLN A 137 6.60 9.70 -5.08
CA GLN A 137 5.72 10.78 -4.66
C GLN A 137 4.74 10.25 -3.62
N TYR A 138 4.69 10.92 -2.47
CA TYR A 138 3.82 10.55 -1.37
C TYR A 138 2.82 11.68 -1.08
N ARG A 139 1.61 11.30 -0.68
CA ARG A 139 0.76 12.14 0.17
C ARG A 139 0.99 11.77 1.62
N TRP A 140 0.86 12.74 2.51
CA TRP A 140 0.86 12.51 3.95
C TRP A 140 -0.27 13.26 4.63
N GLU A 141 -0.74 12.71 5.74
CA GLU A 141 -1.78 13.29 6.58
C GLU A 141 -1.50 12.96 8.04
N SER A 142 -1.78 13.91 8.93
CA SER A 142 -1.75 13.76 10.38
C SER A 142 -2.74 14.76 11.02
N PRO A 143 -3.01 14.66 12.33
CA PRO A 143 -3.79 15.67 13.03
C PRO A 143 -3.21 17.10 12.95
N GLN A 144 -1.92 17.22 12.63
CA GLN A 144 -1.23 18.51 12.53
C GLN A 144 -1.20 19.08 11.11
N GLY A 145 -1.63 18.32 10.10
CA GLY A 145 -1.68 18.81 8.73
C GLY A 145 -1.64 17.71 7.69
N LYS A 146 -1.56 18.12 6.43
CA LYS A 146 -1.47 17.22 5.28
C LYS A 146 -0.69 17.87 4.15
N GLY A 147 -0.19 17.07 3.22
CA GLY A 147 0.49 17.58 2.04
C GLY A 147 1.03 16.46 1.15
N THR A 148 1.86 16.85 0.20
CA THR A 148 2.59 15.92 -0.66
C THR A 148 4.08 16.25 -0.65
N PHE A 149 4.91 15.26 -0.96
CA PHE A 149 6.33 15.46 -1.21
C PHE A 149 6.85 14.39 -2.17
N VAL A 150 8.00 14.69 -2.78
CA VAL A 150 8.73 13.74 -3.62
C VAL A 150 10.02 13.39 -2.90
N TRP A 151 10.31 12.09 -2.81
CA TRP A 151 11.63 11.57 -2.54
C TRP A 151 12.29 11.23 -3.86
N ALA A 152 13.44 11.83 -4.12
CA ALA A 152 14.22 11.58 -5.33
C ALA A 152 15.61 11.13 -4.93
N VAL A 153 16.09 10.01 -5.49
CA VAL A 153 17.49 9.63 -5.35
C VAL A 153 18.31 10.63 -6.14
N ASP A 154 19.08 11.45 -5.44
CA ASP A 154 19.87 12.53 -6.04
C ASP A 154 21.21 11.99 -6.54
N ARG A 155 21.93 11.29 -5.65
CA ARG A 155 23.27 10.78 -5.91
C ARG A 155 23.60 9.59 -5.02
N GLU A 156 24.74 8.98 -5.31
CA GLU A 156 25.44 8.08 -4.41
C GLU A 156 26.61 8.82 -3.78
N GLU A 157 26.88 8.58 -2.50
CA GLU A 157 27.93 9.28 -1.75
C GLU A 157 28.68 8.31 -0.85
N LEU A 158 30.01 8.47 -0.75
CA LEU A 158 30.83 7.77 0.23
C LEU A 158 30.94 8.64 1.48
N VAL A 159 30.49 8.09 2.62
CA VAL A 159 30.66 8.72 3.94
C VAL A 159 31.54 7.79 4.76
N ASP A 160 32.72 8.25 5.14
CA ASP A 160 33.73 7.47 5.88
C ASP A 160 33.99 6.08 5.26
N GLY A 161 34.09 6.05 3.93
CA GLY A 161 34.31 4.81 3.15
C GLY A 161 33.09 3.90 3.00
N THR A 162 31.95 4.24 3.61
CA THR A 162 30.69 3.50 3.45
C THR A 162 29.82 4.15 2.38
N PRO A 163 29.30 3.38 1.40
CA PRO A 163 28.48 3.94 0.34
C PRO A 163 27.01 4.11 0.75
N PHE A 164 26.44 5.26 0.42
CA PHE A 164 25.06 5.66 0.70
C PHE A 164 24.35 6.13 -0.58
N TYR A 165 23.05 5.87 -0.64
CA TYR A 165 22.12 6.65 -1.45
C TYR A 165 21.76 7.93 -0.71
N VAL A 166 21.82 9.06 -1.40
CA VAL A 166 21.34 10.35 -0.89
C VAL A 166 19.99 10.64 -1.55
N VAL A 167 18.93 10.62 -0.75
CA VAL A 167 17.57 10.90 -1.18
C VAL A 167 17.22 12.33 -0.81
N ARG A 168 16.83 13.14 -1.79
CA ARG A 168 16.36 14.51 -1.58
C ARG A 168 14.85 14.52 -1.35
N SER A 169 14.40 15.32 -0.40
CA SER A 169 12.99 15.58 -0.10
C SER A 169 12.73 17.08 -0.05
N GLY A 170 12.06 17.65 -1.06
CA GLY A 170 11.95 19.10 -1.19
C GLY A 170 13.30 19.76 -1.52
N THR A 171 13.47 21.03 -1.15
CA THR A 171 14.66 21.82 -1.53
C THR A 171 15.83 21.70 -0.56
N ALA A 172 15.55 21.35 0.71
CA ALA A 172 16.51 21.51 1.80
C ALA A 172 16.90 20.20 2.50
N ARG A 173 16.14 19.12 2.31
CA ARG A 173 16.32 17.87 3.08
C ARG A 173 16.99 16.80 2.24
N GLU A 174 18.00 16.17 2.83
CA GLU A 174 18.70 14.99 2.31
C GLU A 174 18.60 13.85 3.32
N ILE A 175 18.43 12.61 2.86
CA ILE A 175 18.27 11.41 3.69
C ILE A 175 19.24 10.35 3.17
N TYR A 176 20.03 9.78 4.06
CA TYR A 176 21.14 8.88 3.72
C TYR A 176 20.75 7.44 4.06
N TYR A 177 20.68 6.59 3.03
CA TYR A 177 20.39 5.16 3.14
C TYR A 177 21.62 4.35 2.72
N ARG A 178 22.11 3.47 3.59
CA ARG A 178 23.28 2.64 3.28
C ARG A 178 22.97 1.71 2.11
N LYS A 179 23.83 1.65 1.09
CA LYS A 179 23.51 0.88 -0.14
C LYS A 179 23.37 -0.63 0.09
N SER A 180 24.12 -1.20 1.05
CA SER A 180 24.17 -2.65 1.25
C SER A 180 22.86 -3.27 1.73
N ASP A 181 22.04 -2.50 2.45
CA ASP A 181 20.86 -3.01 3.15
C ASP A 181 19.76 -1.94 3.38
N LEU A 182 19.89 -0.77 2.75
CA LEU A 182 18.99 0.37 2.92
C LEU A 182 18.79 0.79 4.40
N ALA A 183 19.78 0.58 5.26
CA ALA A 183 19.74 1.09 6.63
C ALA A 183 19.75 2.62 6.63
N LEU A 184 18.80 3.25 7.33
CA LEU A 184 18.75 4.70 7.52
C LEU A 184 19.88 5.15 8.43
N TYR A 185 20.76 6.02 7.93
CA TYR A 185 21.87 6.57 8.70
C TYR A 185 21.58 7.95 9.28
N MET A 186 21.18 8.91 8.46
CA MET A 186 20.90 10.27 8.90
C MET A 186 20.01 11.02 7.92
N ASP A 187 19.43 12.11 8.38
CA ASP A 187 18.89 13.16 7.52
C ASP A 187 19.47 14.52 7.87
N LYS A 188 19.67 15.32 6.83
CA LYS A 188 20.15 16.70 6.92
C LYS A 188 19.04 17.64 6.47
N VAL A 189 18.98 18.82 7.08
CA VAL A 189 18.13 19.94 6.64
C VAL A 189 18.98 21.19 6.52
N ASN A 190 19.04 21.76 5.32
CA ASN A 190 19.95 22.86 4.97
C ASN A 190 21.42 22.50 5.27
N GLY A 191 21.83 21.30 4.87
CA GLY A 191 23.20 20.79 5.05
C GLY A 191 23.60 20.41 6.49
N GLN A 192 22.77 20.72 7.49
CA GLN A 192 23.03 20.37 8.89
C GLN A 192 22.32 19.08 9.27
N VAL A 193 22.96 18.25 10.09
CA VAL A 193 22.36 17.02 10.60
C VAL A 193 21.17 17.35 11.49
N GLU A 194 19.99 16.90 11.08
CA GLU A 194 18.74 17.04 11.81
C GLU A 194 18.54 15.82 12.72
N THR A 195 18.75 14.61 12.18
CA THR A 195 18.74 13.36 12.94
C THR A 195 19.84 12.42 12.43
N ARG A 196 20.49 11.68 13.34
CA ARG A 196 21.46 10.62 13.05
C ARG A 196 21.15 9.36 13.85
N HIS A 197 21.28 8.21 13.22
CA HIS A 197 21.17 6.88 13.84
C HIS A 197 22.54 6.21 13.89
N THR A 198 22.93 5.74 15.07
CA THR A 198 24.19 5.01 15.30
C THR A 198 23.90 3.70 16.02
N PRO A 199 24.13 2.52 15.40
CA PRO A 199 24.46 2.35 13.98
C PRO A 199 23.30 2.76 13.05
N PRO A 200 23.53 2.88 11.72
CA PRO A 200 22.43 2.98 10.75
C PRO A 200 21.41 1.86 10.96
N SER A 201 20.12 2.19 10.88
CA SER A 201 19.04 1.29 11.28
C SER A 201 18.25 0.75 10.09
N VAL A 202 18.12 -0.58 10.00
CA VAL A 202 17.16 -1.28 9.15
C VAL A 202 16.20 -2.06 10.06
N TYR A 203 14.92 -2.13 9.71
CA TYR A 203 13.86 -2.61 10.61
C TYR A 203 13.43 -4.06 10.38
N PHE A 204 14.03 -4.72 9.40
CA PHE A 204 13.76 -6.08 8.99
C PHE A 204 14.99 -6.61 8.23
N PRO A 205 15.22 -7.93 8.20
CA PRO A 205 16.26 -8.51 7.36
C PRO A 205 15.82 -8.45 5.89
N TRP A 206 16.78 -8.29 4.99
CA TRP A 206 16.53 -8.50 3.57
C TRP A 206 16.81 -9.95 3.19
N PRO A 207 15.90 -10.63 2.47
CA PRO A 207 14.52 -10.23 2.16
C PRO A 207 13.59 -10.34 3.39
N PRO A 208 12.53 -9.52 3.48
CA PRO A 208 11.55 -9.65 4.56
C PRO A 208 10.83 -11.00 4.44
N THR A 209 10.84 -11.76 5.53
CA THR A 209 10.28 -13.11 5.59
C THR A 209 9.09 -13.10 6.53
N ALA A 210 7.96 -13.67 6.10
CA ALA A 210 6.74 -13.71 6.92
C ALA A 210 7.00 -14.37 8.28
N GLY A 211 6.56 -13.70 9.35
CA GLY A 211 6.76 -14.11 10.75
C GLY A 211 8.16 -13.84 11.31
N ALA A 212 9.11 -13.32 10.52
CA ALA A 212 10.42 -12.96 11.01
C ALA A 212 10.32 -11.80 12.01
N ARG A 213 11.02 -11.95 13.14
CA ARG A 213 11.11 -10.95 14.20
C ARG A 213 12.54 -10.51 14.39
N VAL A 214 12.74 -9.20 14.54
CA VAL A 214 14.06 -8.62 14.82
C VAL A 214 13.97 -7.59 15.94
N ASP A 215 14.98 -7.60 16.79
CA ASP A 215 15.22 -6.54 17.75
C ASP A 215 16.12 -5.50 17.10
N VAL A 216 15.68 -4.24 17.09
CA VAL A 216 16.41 -3.11 16.53
C VAL A 216 16.80 -2.18 17.66
N SER A 217 18.09 -1.87 17.77
CA SER A 217 18.61 -0.91 18.74
C SER A 217 19.60 0.05 18.10
N TYR A 218 19.44 1.34 18.36
CA TYR A 218 20.35 2.38 17.90
C TYR A 218 20.22 3.64 18.76
N THR A 219 21.31 4.39 18.85
CA THR A 219 21.29 5.75 19.41
C THR A 219 20.78 6.71 18.34
N ARG A 220 19.76 7.49 18.66
CA ARG A 220 19.26 8.60 17.84
C ARG A 220 19.72 9.93 18.40
N GLU A 221 20.53 10.64 17.62
CA GLU A 221 20.97 12.00 17.94
C GLU A 221 20.15 13.01 17.13
N ARG A 222 19.73 14.10 17.79
CA ARG A 222 19.15 15.31 17.20
C ARG A 222 20.01 16.51 17.59
N PRO A 223 21.11 16.78 16.86
CA PRO A 223 22.14 17.71 17.31
C PRO A 223 21.65 19.14 17.53
N ARG A 224 20.74 19.63 16.67
CA ARG A 224 20.14 20.97 16.81
C ARG A 224 19.37 21.12 18.12
N ASP A 225 18.64 20.08 18.50
CA ASP A 225 17.86 20.04 19.73
C ASP A 225 18.72 19.67 20.96
N ARG A 226 19.99 19.29 20.75
CA ARG A 226 20.89 18.70 21.78
C ARG A 226 20.25 17.51 22.49
N GLN A 227 19.52 16.69 21.74
CA GLN A 227 18.83 15.51 22.25
C GLN A 227 19.50 14.24 21.75
N THR A 228 19.67 13.27 22.65
CA THR A 228 20.14 11.93 22.35
C THR A 228 19.21 10.93 23.03
N GLU A 229 18.80 9.92 22.29
CA GLU A 229 17.84 8.91 22.74
C GLU A 229 18.31 7.52 22.36
N GLU A 230 18.19 6.57 23.28
CA GLU A 230 18.36 5.16 22.97
C GLU A 230 17.04 4.60 22.45
N ILE A 231 17.04 4.14 21.20
CA ILE A 231 15.89 3.54 20.55
C ILE A 231 15.99 2.03 20.65
N SER A 232 14.90 1.40 21.10
CA SER A 232 14.76 -0.05 21.14
C SER A 232 13.39 -0.47 20.62
N LEU A 233 13.37 -1.15 19.47
CA LEU A 233 12.17 -1.60 18.78
C LEU A 233 12.16 -3.12 18.61
N GLY A 234 10.99 -3.72 18.74
CA GLY A 234 10.73 -5.07 18.28
C GLY A 234 9.95 -4.98 16.98
N CYS A 235 10.49 -5.52 15.89
CA CYS A 235 9.87 -5.46 14.58
C CYS A 235 9.48 -6.85 14.08
N GLU A 236 8.35 -6.94 13.38
CA GLU A 236 7.85 -8.19 12.79
C GLU A 236 7.44 -7.97 11.33
N SER A 237 7.79 -8.93 10.47
CA SER A 237 7.38 -8.97 9.07
C SER A 237 6.12 -9.82 8.92
N GLY A 238 5.08 -9.28 8.32
CA GLY A 238 3.85 -9.99 7.96
C GLY A 238 4.00 -10.84 6.69
N PRO A 239 2.94 -11.55 6.28
CA PRO A 239 2.87 -12.18 4.97
C PRO A 239 2.82 -11.14 3.84
N LEU A 240 3.00 -11.61 2.61
CA LEU A 240 2.71 -10.80 1.42
C LEU A 240 1.20 -10.52 1.37
N GLU A 241 0.83 -9.27 1.20
CA GLU A 241 -0.56 -8.84 1.09
C GLU A 241 -0.75 -7.81 -0.03
N SER A 242 -1.96 -7.75 -0.56
CA SER A 242 -2.32 -6.76 -1.59
C SER A 242 -2.72 -5.45 -0.94
N VAL A 243 -2.02 -4.37 -1.28
CA VAL A 243 -2.20 -3.03 -0.71
C VAL A 243 -2.58 -2.04 -1.80
N THR A 244 -3.78 -1.48 -1.69
CA THR A 244 -4.25 -0.41 -2.57
C THR A 244 -3.93 0.96 -1.99
N VAL A 245 -3.24 1.78 -2.76
CA VAL A 245 -2.91 3.20 -2.52
C VAL A 245 -3.25 4.00 -3.78
N PRO A 246 -3.20 5.35 -3.78
CA PRO A 246 -3.55 6.11 -4.98
C PRO A 246 -2.69 5.80 -6.21
N ALA A 247 -1.43 5.41 -6.03
CA ALA A 247 -0.56 5.00 -7.14
C ALA A 247 -0.92 3.64 -7.76
N GLY A 248 -1.84 2.88 -7.15
CA GLY A 248 -2.25 1.55 -7.62
C GLY A 248 -2.33 0.51 -6.50
N THR A 249 -2.46 -0.75 -6.91
CA THR A 249 -2.48 -1.91 -6.02
C THR A 249 -1.17 -2.67 -6.16
N PHE A 250 -0.51 -2.95 -5.03
CA PHE A 250 0.79 -3.58 -5.00
C PHE A 250 0.81 -4.73 -4.00
N ASP A 251 1.50 -5.81 -4.34
CA ASP A 251 1.91 -6.79 -3.35
C ASP A 251 2.99 -6.19 -2.46
N ALA A 252 2.77 -6.24 -1.14
CA ALA A 252 3.65 -5.65 -0.15
C ALA A 252 3.73 -6.51 1.11
N VAL A 253 4.87 -6.46 1.79
CA VAL A 253 5.03 -7.02 3.13
C VAL A 253 4.86 -5.90 4.15
N LYS A 254 3.93 -6.09 5.08
CA LYS A 254 3.76 -5.20 6.22
C LYS A 254 4.84 -5.46 7.27
N ILE A 255 5.57 -4.43 7.65
CA ILE A 255 6.48 -4.43 8.80
C ILE A 255 5.80 -3.64 9.92
N THR A 256 5.70 -4.22 11.10
CA THR A 256 5.22 -3.54 12.30
C THR A 256 6.36 -3.41 13.30
N CYS A 257 6.51 -2.26 13.93
CA CYS A 257 7.55 -2.02 14.92
C CYS A 257 6.95 -1.37 16.17
N HIS A 258 7.17 -1.99 17.33
CA HIS A 258 6.74 -1.47 18.63
C HIS A 258 7.96 -1.09 19.47
N ASN A 259 7.79 -0.10 20.36
CA ASN A 259 8.80 0.23 21.35
C ASN A 259 8.88 -0.91 22.38
N ARG A 260 10.06 -1.50 22.60
CA ARG A 260 10.19 -2.67 23.49
C ARG A 260 9.96 -2.37 24.96
N ARG A 261 10.18 -1.12 25.38
CA ARG A 261 10.01 -0.69 26.77
C ARG A 261 8.55 -0.46 27.12
N THR A 262 7.80 0.17 26.22
CA THR A 262 6.40 0.57 26.46
C THR A 262 5.38 -0.32 25.77
N ASN A 263 5.84 -1.20 24.87
CA ASN A 263 5.02 -2.01 23.97
C ASN A 263 4.05 -1.20 23.09
N THR A 264 4.30 0.10 22.92
CA THR A 264 3.48 0.98 22.08
C THR A 264 3.92 0.87 20.63
N MET A 265 2.97 0.80 19.69
CA MET A 265 3.26 0.85 18.27
C MET A 265 4.05 2.12 17.94
N SER A 266 5.18 1.97 17.25
CA SER A 266 6.01 3.09 16.80
C SER A 266 5.69 3.42 15.34
N PHE A 267 5.70 2.42 14.47
CA PHE A 267 5.24 2.57 13.09
C PHE A 267 4.86 1.24 12.45
N GLU A 268 4.12 1.35 11.36
CA GLU A 268 3.84 0.30 10.39
C GLU A 268 4.31 0.78 9.00
N MET A 269 4.85 -0.11 8.18
CA MET A 269 5.16 0.21 6.79
C MET A 269 4.87 -0.97 5.88
N TRP A 270 4.42 -0.69 4.66
CA TRP A 270 4.14 -1.69 3.64
C TRP A 270 5.18 -1.58 2.56
N LEU A 271 6.12 -2.51 2.53
CA LEU A 271 7.22 -2.52 1.57
C LEU A 271 6.82 -3.31 0.33
N SER A 272 6.94 -2.72 -0.87
CA SER A 272 6.70 -3.43 -2.12
C SER A 272 8.00 -3.58 -2.92
N PRO A 273 8.36 -4.79 -3.38
CA PRO A 273 9.54 -5.00 -4.21
C PRO A 273 9.35 -4.38 -5.60
N ALA A 274 8.12 -4.33 -6.12
CA ALA A 274 7.80 -3.66 -7.39
C ALA A 274 8.07 -2.15 -7.34
N VAL A 275 7.97 -1.55 -6.16
CA VAL A 275 8.20 -0.11 -5.93
C VAL A 275 9.62 0.17 -5.45
N LYS A 276 10.41 -0.86 -5.10
CA LYS A 276 11.74 -0.73 -4.48
C LYS A 276 11.72 0.08 -3.17
N HIS A 277 10.54 0.37 -2.60
CA HIS A 277 10.31 1.18 -1.40
C HIS A 277 8.89 0.91 -0.85
N MET A 278 8.55 1.56 0.26
CA MET A 278 7.22 1.54 0.87
C MET A 278 6.13 2.12 -0.04
N VAL A 279 4.96 1.48 -0.06
CA VAL A 279 3.73 1.98 -0.67
C VAL A 279 2.85 2.72 0.34
N ARG A 280 2.95 2.36 1.62
CA ARG A 280 2.25 2.99 2.74
C ARG A 280 3.12 3.00 3.99
N GLU A 281 2.97 4.02 4.83
CA GLU A 281 3.56 4.11 6.17
C GLU A 281 2.52 4.68 7.15
N ARG A 282 2.51 4.21 8.38
CA ARG A 282 1.82 4.84 9.52
C ARG A 282 2.81 5.00 10.66
N SER A 283 3.17 6.23 11.00
CA SER A 283 3.99 6.51 12.18
C SER A 283 3.09 6.99 13.33
N TYR A 284 3.31 6.48 14.54
CA TYR A 284 2.52 6.79 15.73
C TYR A 284 3.28 7.77 16.62
N PHE A 285 2.75 8.99 16.73
CA PHE A 285 3.31 10.04 17.58
C PHE A 285 2.36 10.35 18.74
N SER A 286 2.86 11.08 19.74
CA SER A 286 2.04 11.57 20.85
C SER A 286 0.90 12.48 20.40
N TYR A 287 1.06 13.17 19.26
CA TYR A 287 0.03 14.00 18.65
C TYR A 287 -0.93 13.24 17.72
N GLY A 288 -0.78 11.91 17.61
CA GLY A 288 -1.60 11.05 16.77
C GLY A 288 -0.83 10.38 15.64
N VAL A 289 -1.58 9.80 14.70
CA VAL A 289 -1.01 9.00 13.61
C VAL A 289 -0.71 9.89 12.42
N ARG A 290 0.49 9.74 11.84
CA ARG A 290 0.83 10.27 10.53
C ARG A 290 0.83 9.14 9.52
N GLU A 291 -0.02 9.23 8.51
CA GLU A 291 -0.06 8.27 7.40
C GLU A 291 0.63 8.85 6.18
N ARG A 292 1.31 7.99 5.41
CA ARG A 292 1.86 8.29 4.10
C ARG A 292 1.43 7.23 3.12
N GLU A 293 1.07 7.65 1.92
CA GLU A 293 0.71 6.74 0.83
C GLU A 293 1.33 7.19 -0.47
N LEU A 294 1.80 6.22 -1.26
CA LEU A 294 2.35 6.46 -2.58
C LEU A 294 1.24 6.95 -3.51
N ILE A 295 1.49 8.08 -4.17
CA ILE A 295 0.59 8.68 -5.16
C ILE A 295 1.18 8.73 -6.57
N GLY A 296 2.48 8.48 -6.70
CA GLY A 296 3.17 8.36 -7.98
C GLY A 296 4.57 7.79 -7.78
N LEU A 297 5.13 7.21 -8.83
CA LEU A 297 6.49 6.68 -8.82
C LEU A 297 7.13 6.78 -10.21
N LYS A 298 8.46 6.87 -10.23
CA LYS A 298 9.28 6.83 -11.44
C LYS A 298 10.55 6.07 -11.10
N LEU A 299 10.73 4.90 -11.69
CA LEU A 299 11.91 4.05 -11.49
C LEU A 299 12.66 3.94 -12.82
N ARG A 300 13.99 3.96 -12.77
CA ARG A 300 14.88 3.70 -13.90
C ARG A 300 15.27 2.23 -14.02
#